data_AF-A0AAD8QFG0-F1
#
_entry.id   AF-A0AAD8QFG0-F1
#
_cell.length_a   1.000
_cell.length_b   1.000
_cell.length_c   1.000
_cell.angle_alpha   90.00
_cell.angle_beta   90.00
_cell.angle_gamma   90.00
#
_symmetry.space_group_name_H-M   'P 1'
#
loop_
_entity.id
_entity.type
_entity.pdbx_description
1 polymer ?
#
loop_
_entity_poly.entity_id
_entity_poly.type
_entity_poly.pdbx_seq_one_letter_code
_entity_poly.pdbx_strand_id
1 'polypeptide(L)'
;MPITAQMPDIMGERQSGQDVRTQNVVACQAVANIVKSSLGPVGLDKMLVDDIGDVTITNDGATILRMLEVEHPAAKVLVELAELQDREVGDGTTSVVIIAAELLKVDKLGKDSLINCAKTSMSSKLIHTDGDFFANLVVEAVQAVKTTNSRGEVKYPIKSINILKAHGKSSKESYLLNGYALNSGRAAQGMPTRVTPARIACLDFNLQKTKMQMGVQVLVSDPRELEKIRQRESDITKERIEKVLKAGANVVFTTKGIDDMSLK
;
A
#
# COMPACT_ATOMS: atom_id res chain seq x y z
N MET A 1 -35.17 13.55 -28.46
CA MET A 1 -35.22 12.09 -28.63
C MET A 1 -33.82 11.62 -28.99
N PRO A 2 -33.08 10.93 -28.11
CA PRO A 2 -31.87 10.25 -28.52
C PRO A 2 -32.23 8.86 -29.05
N ILE A 3 -31.61 8.50 -30.17
CA ILE A 3 -31.81 7.24 -30.90
C ILE A 3 -31.18 6.12 -30.06
N THR A 4 -32.02 5.26 -29.49
CA THR A 4 -31.60 4.01 -28.84
C THR A 4 -31.13 3.06 -29.94
N ALA A 5 -29.83 2.81 -30.02
CA ALA A 5 -29.30 1.71 -30.81
C ALA A 5 -29.72 0.40 -30.15
N GLN A 6 -30.71 -0.29 -30.74
CA GLN A 6 -31.02 -1.68 -30.40
C GLN A 6 -29.79 -2.53 -30.73
N MET A 7 -29.14 -3.05 -29.69
CA MET A 7 -28.14 -4.10 -29.81
C MET A 7 -28.85 -5.42 -30.14
N PRO A 8 -28.25 -6.30 -30.95
CA PRO A 8 -28.90 -7.52 -31.43
C PRO A 8 -29.27 -8.44 -30.27
N ASP A 9 -30.48 -8.96 -30.32
CA ASP A 9 -31.09 -9.88 -29.37
C ASP A 9 -30.40 -11.26 -29.48
N ILE A 10 -29.29 -11.42 -28.75
CA ILE A 10 -28.66 -12.70 -28.51
C ILE A 10 -29.20 -13.14 -27.15
N MET A 11 -30.03 -14.18 -27.12
CA MET A 11 -30.61 -14.75 -25.89
C MET A 11 -29.50 -15.23 -24.93
N GLY A 12 -28.95 -14.33 -24.13
CA GLY A 12 -27.88 -14.62 -23.19
C GLY A 12 -27.75 -13.54 -22.13
N GLU A 13 -27.53 -13.96 -20.88
CA GLU A 13 -27.30 -13.04 -19.77
C GLU A 13 -25.85 -12.55 -19.79
N ARG A 14 -25.65 -11.27 -20.11
CA ARG A 14 -24.34 -10.64 -19.98
C ARG A 14 -24.14 -10.14 -18.55
N GLN A 15 -23.39 -10.89 -17.77
CA GLN A 15 -22.98 -10.46 -16.43
C GLN A 15 -21.59 -9.78 -16.50
N SER A 16 -21.37 -8.72 -15.73
CA SER A 16 -20.09 -7.99 -15.72
C SER A 16 -19.79 -7.38 -14.35
N GLY A 17 -18.51 -7.07 -14.09
CA GLY A 17 -18.10 -6.34 -12.89
C GLY A 17 -17.56 -7.24 -11.76
N GLN A 18 -17.78 -6.82 -10.52
CA GLN A 18 -17.26 -7.51 -9.33
C GLN A 18 -18.08 -8.76 -8.99
N ASP A 19 -19.39 -8.73 -9.26
CA ASP A 19 -20.31 -9.81 -8.87
C ASP A 19 -19.98 -11.12 -9.59
N VAL A 20 -19.63 -11.06 -10.89
CA VAL A 20 -19.16 -12.22 -11.67
C VAL A 20 -17.88 -12.81 -11.09
N ARG A 21 -16.95 -11.98 -10.62
CA ARG A 21 -15.71 -12.47 -10.01
C ARG A 21 -16.00 -13.18 -8.70
N THR A 22 -16.86 -12.61 -7.87
CA THR A 22 -17.27 -13.24 -6.61
C THR A 22 -17.98 -14.57 -6.88
N GLN A 23 -18.88 -14.63 -7.87
CA GLN A 23 -19.55 -15.86 -8.27
C GLN A 23 -18.56 -16.93 -8.78
N ASN A 24 -17.61 -16.54 -9.63
CA ASN A 24 -16.55 -17.43 -10.10
C ASN A 24 -15.73 -18.01 -8.94
N VAL A 25 -15.33 -17.17 -7.98
CA VAL A 25 -14.56 -17.60 -6.80
C VAL A 25 -15.37 -18.55 -5.93
N VAL A 26 -16.65 -18.26 -5.68
CA VAL A 26 -17.52 -19.12 -4.87
C VAL A 26 -17.71 -20.49 -5.53
N ALA A 27 -17.93 -20.53 -6.85
CA ALA A 27 -18.06 -21.78 -7.60
C ALA A 27 -16.78 -22.63 -7.55
N CYS A 28 -15.62 -22.02 -7.79
CA CYS A 28 -14.33 -22.69 -7.69
C CYS A 28 -14.02 -23.18 -6.26
N GLN A 29 -14.43 -22.41 -5.25
CA GLN A 29 -14.25 -22.78 -3.85
C GLN A 29 -15.13 -23.97 -3.45
N ALA A 30 -16.36 -24.04 -3.96
CA ALA A 30 -17.25 -25.17 -3.71
C ALA A 30 -16.60 -26.48 -4.20
N VAL A 31 -16.05 -26.48 -5.42
CA VAL A 31 -15.33 -27.63 -5.98
C VAL A 31 -14.08 -27.98 -5.15
N ALA A 32 -13.28 -26.99 -4.77
CA ALA A 32 -12.09 -27.22 -3.96
C ALA A 32 -12.42 -27.78 -2.57
N ASN A 33 -13.48 -27.30 -1.93
CA ASN A 33 -13.91 -27.79 -0.63
C ASN A 33 -14.34 -29.27 -0.68
N ILE A 34 -14.89 -29.73 -1.80
CA ILE A 34 -15.21 -31.15 -2.01
C ILE A 34 -13.91 -31.96 -1.95
N VAL A 35 -12.93 -31.65 -2.81
CA VAL A 35 -11.70 -32.46 -2.90
C VAL A 35 -10.75 -32.27 -1.71
N LYS A 36 -10.88 -31.20 -0.92
CA LYS A 36 -10.00 -30.88 0.22
C LYS A 36 -10.00 -31.95 1.32
N SER A 37 -11.12 -32.63 1.57
CA SER A 37 -11.19 -33.70 2.58
C SER A 37 -10.44 -34.97 2.17
N SER A 38 -10.09 -35.09 0.89
CA SER A 38 -9.43 -36.23 0.27
C SER A 38 -7.92 -36.00 0.11
N LEU A 39 -7.43 -34.81 0.46
CA LEU A 39 -6.02 -34.47 0.34
C LEU A 39 -5.17 -35.03 1.50
N GLY A 40 -4.11 -35.74 1.17
CA GLY A 40 -3.01 -36.11 2.09
C GLY A 40 -3.18 -37.47 2.77
N PRO A 41 -2.24 -37.84 3.66
CA PRO A 41 -2.21 -39.17 4.29
C PRO A 41 -3.34 -39.42 5.29
N VAL A 42 -4.03 -38.36 5.72
CA VAL A 42 -5.25 -38.42 6.55
C VAL A 42 -6.51 -38.13 5.71
N GLY A 43 -6.39 -38.08 4.39
CA GLY A 43 -7.50 -37.89 3.47
C GLY A 43 -8.45 -39.08 3.50
N LEU A 44 -9.74 -38.81 3.36
CA LEU A 44 -10.79 -39.82 3.34
C LEU A 44 -11.30 -40.03 1.91
N ASP A 45 -11.53 -41.29 1.58
CA ASP A 45 -12.18 -41.69 0.33
C ASP A 45 -13.61 -41.15 0.27
N LYS A 46 -14.04 -40.81 -0.94
CA LYS A 46 -15.43 -40.42 -1.19
C LYS A 46 -16.16 -41.55 -1.87
N MET A 47 -17.38 -41.79 -1.41
CA MET A 47 -18.35 -42.65 -2.07
C MET A 47 -19.26 -41.77 -2.94
N LEU A 48 -19.29 -42.06 -4.23
CA LEU A 48 -20.13 -41.41 -5.24
C LEU A 48 -21.12 -42.45 -5.77
N VAL A 49 -22.36 -42.04 -5.97
CA VAL A 49 -23.45 -42.91 -6.43
C VAL A 49 -24.05 -42.28 -7.68
N ASP A 50 -24.07 -43.03 -8.78
CA ASP A 50 -24.64 -42.59 -10.04
C ASP A 50 -26.16 -42.77 -10.06
N ASP A 51 -26.85 -42.17 -11.04
CA ASP A 51 -28.32 -42.26 -11.17
C ASP A 51 -28.86 -43.69 -11.34
N ILE A 52 -28.00 -44.62 -11.80
CA ILE A 52 -28.31 -46.03 -11.99
C ILE A 52 -28.11 -46.83 -10.67
N GLY A 53 -27.52 -46.22 -9.65
CA GLY A 53 -27.23 -46.83 -8.36
C GLY A 53 -25.86 -47.50 -8.25
N ASP A 54 -25.02 -47.37 -9.28
CA ASP A 54 -23.63 -47.83 -9.24
C ASP A 54 -22.82 -46.96 -8.27
N VAL A 55 -21.99 -47.62 -7.45
CA VAL A 55 -21.24 -46.98 -6.36
C VAL A 55 -19.75 -47.00 -6.66
N THR A 56 -19.14 -45.82 -6.74
CA THR A 56 -17.69 -45.67 -6.89
C THR A 56 -17.09 -45.07 -5.62
N ILE A 57 -16.07 -45.73 -5.07
CA ILE A 57 -15.31 -45.23 -3.92
C ILE A 57 -13.90 -44.88 -4.39
N THR A 58 -13.50 -43.62 -4.23
CA THR A 58 -12.16 -43.17 -4.65
C THR A 58 -11.68 -41.96 -3.85
N ASN A 59 -10.35 -41.83 -3.78
CA ASN A 59 -9.66 -40.69 -3.19
C ASN A 59 -9.01 -39.77 -4.26
N ASP A 60 -9.01 -40.21 -5.52
CA ASP A 60 -8.40 -39.45 -6.59
C ASP A 60 -9.26 -38.24 -6.97
N GLY A 61 -8.68 -37.04 -6.88
CA GLY A 61 -9.35 -35.79 -7.18
C GLY A 61 -9.87 -35.71 -8.60
N ALA A 62 -9.15 -36.25 -9.60
CA ALA A 62 -9.61 -36.21 -10.99
C ALA A 62 -10.84 -37.10 -11.19
N THR A 63 -10.83 -38.32 -10.65
CA THR A 63 -11.98 -39.23 -10.70
C THR A 63 -13.21 -38.66 -9.97
N ILE A 64 -13.01 -38.06 -8.79
CA ILE A 64 -14.09 -37.39 -8.03
C ILE A 64 -14.71 -36.27 -8.87
N LEU A 65 -13.88 -35.43 -9.50
CA LEU A 65 -14.34 -34.27 -10.26
C LEU A 65 -15.01 -34.65 -11.59
N ARG A 66 -14.65 -35.79 -12.19
CA ARG A 66 -15.27 -36.31 -13.41
C ARG A 66 -16.70 -36.80 -13.18
N MET A 67 -16.97 -37.37 -12.00
CA MET A 67 -18.30 -37.84 -11.60
C MET A 67 -19.21 -36.71 -11.12
N LEU A 68 -18.65 -35.52 -10.84
CA LEU A 68 -19.43 -34.35 -10.46
C LEU A 68 -19.88 -33.59 -11.70
N GLU A 69 -21.19 -33.41 -11.87
CA GLU A 69 -21.76 -32.58 -12.92
C GLU A 69 -21.61 -31.08 -12.57
N VAL A 70 -20.50 -30.49 -12.99
CA VAL A 70 -20.20 -29.06 -12.76
C VAL A 70 -20.70 -28.21 -13.92
N GLU A 71 -21.78 -27.45 -13.70
CA GLU A 71 -22.36 -26.55 -14.72
C GLU A 71 -21.59 -25.23 -14.86
N HIS A 72 -20.98 -24.74 -13.77
CA HIS A 72 -20.41 -23.39 -13.74
C HIS A 72 -19.09 -23.30 -14.55
N PRO A 73 -18.95 -22.35 -15.51
CA PRO A 73 -17.79 -22.30 -16.42
C PRO A 73 -16.43 -22.21 -15.71
N ALA A 74 -16.31 -21.34 -14.70
CA ALA A 74 -15.06 -21.18 -13.96
C ALA A 74 -14.64 -22.43 -13.20
N ALA A 75 -15.62 -23.20 -12.71
CA ALA A 75 -15.37 -24.43 -11.96
C ALA A 75 -15.05 -25.60 -12.90
N LYS A 76 -15.64 -25.61 -14.11
CA LYS A 76 -15.30 -26.57 -15.17
C LYS A 76 -13.82 -26.49 -15.58
N VAL A 77 -13.24 -25.30 -15.60
CA VAL A 77 -11.79 -25.11 -15.83
C VAL A 77 -10.95 -25.85 -14.77
N LEU A 78 -11.40 -25.90 -13.51
CA LEU A 78 -10.69 -26.67 -12.47
C LEU A 78 -10.80 -28.18 -12.67
N VAL A 79 -11.94 -28.67 -13.16
CA VAL A 79 -12.12 -30.09 -13.52
C VAL A 79 -11.18 -30.47 -14.65
N GLU A 80 -11.17 -29.69 -15.73
CA GLU A 80 -10.27 -29.91 -16.88
C GLU A 80 -8.80 -29.86 -16.45
N LEU A 81 -8.44 -28.96 -15.53
CA LEU A 81 -7.09 -28.85 -14.99
C LEU A 81 -6.69 -30.09 -14.17
N ALA A 82 -7.62 -30.67 -13.39
CA ALA A 82 -7.37 -31.92 -12.67
C ALA A 82 -7.19 -33.11 -13.63
N GLU A 83 -8.00 -33.19 -14.69
CA GLU A 83 -7.89 -34.23 -15.71
C GLU A 83 -6.59 -34.12 -16.52
N LEU A 84 -6.16 -32.90 -16.84
CA LEU A 84 -4.88 -32.66 -17.49
C LEU A 84 -3.71 -33.08 -16.60
N GLN A 85 -3.77 -32.78 -15.31
CA GLN A 85 -2.74 -33.20 -14.35
C GLN A 85 -2.68 -34.73 -14.23
N ASP A 86 -3.83 -35.40 -14.21
CA ASP A 86 -3.93 -36.85 -14.20
C ASP A 86 -3.34 -37.46 -15.48
N ARG A 87 -3.62 -36.88 -16.65
CA ARG A 87 -3.11 -37.37 -17.94
C ARG A 87 -1.60 -37.23 -18.09
N GLU A 88 -1.05 -36.08 -17.68
CA GLU A 88 0.36 -35.75 -17.93
C GLU A 88 1.30 -36.30 -16.85
N VAL A 89 0.88 -36.24 -15.59
CA VAL A 89 1.72 -36.59 -14.43
C VAL A 89 1.20 -37.81 -13.69
N GLY A 90 -0.12 -38.02 -13.66
CA GLY A 90 -0.75 -39.14 -12.94
C GLY A 90 -0.76 -39.00 -11.42
N ASP A 91 -0.39 -37.83 -10.88
CA ASP A 91 -0.43 -37.53 -9.44
C ASP A 91 -0.61 -36.01 -9.23
N GLY A 92 -1.03 -35.63 -8.01
CA GLY A 92 -1.22 -34.24 -7.60
C GLY A 92 -2.53 -33.62 -8.08
N THR A 93 -3.48 -34.43 -8.56
CA THR A 93 -4.81 -34.02 -9.06
C THR A 93 -5.57 -33.20 -7.99
N THR A 94 -5.59 -33.67 -6.76
CA THR A 94 -6.22 -32.99 -5.62
C THR A 94 -5.49 -31.70 -5.23
N SER A 95 -4.15 -31.74 -5.20
CA SER A 95 -3.32 -30.60 -4.81
C SER A 95 -3.44 -29.43 -5.78
N VAL A 96 -3.42 -29.71 -7.08
CA VAL A 96 -3.44 -28.67 -8.11
C VAL A 96 -4.75 -27.89 -8.11
N VAL A 97 -5.88 -28.57 -7.87
CA VAL A 97 -7.21 -27.96 -7.76
C VAL A 97 -7.31 -27.05 -6.53
N ILE A 98 -6.80 -27.51 -5.38
CA ILE A 98 -6.82 -26.73 -4.14
C ILE A 98 -5.93 -25.49 -4.28
N ILE A 99 -4.75 -25.61 -4.88
CA ILE A 99 -3.86 -24.48 -5.14
C ILE A 99 -4.53 -23.48 -6.07
N ALA A 100 -5.10 -23.94 -7.19
CA ALA A 100 -5.77 -23.07 -8.16
C ALA A 100 -6.96 -22.32 -7.54
N ALA A 101 -7.78 -23.00 -6.74
CA ALA A 101 -8.91 -22.37 -6.06
C ALA A 101 -8.49 -21.38 -4.98
N GLU A 102 -7.46 -21.69 -4.19
CA GLU A 102 -6.96 -20.74 -3.20
C GLU A 102 -6.32 -19.52 -3.87
N LEU A 103 -5.66 -19.67 -5.03
CA LEU A 103 -5.16 -18.54 -5.81
C LEU A 103 -6.28 -17.62 -6.32
N LEU A 104 -7.43 -18.17 -6.74
CA LEU A 104 -8.59 -17.37 -7.17
C LEU A 104 -9.19 -16.52 -6.04
N LYS A 105 -9.07 -16.97 -4.79
CA LYS A 105 -9.53 -16.24 -3.61
C LYS A 105 -8.67 -15.00 -3.29
N VAL A 106 -7.45 -14.93 -3.81
CA VAL A 106 -6.47 -13.87 -3.50
C VAL A 106 -6.72 -12.57 -4.27
N ASP A 107 -7.89 -12.38 -4.88
CA ASP A 107 -8.23 -11.13 -5.57
C ASP A 107 -8.44 -9.93 -4.60
N LYS A 108 -8.58 -10.21 -3.29
CA LYS A 108 -8.42 -9.22 -2.22
C LYS A 108 -7.60 -9.84 -1.09
N LEU A 109 -6.29 -9.55 -1.03
CA LEU A 109 -5.54 -9.73 0.20
C LEU A 109 -6.27 -8.99 1.32
N GLY A 110 -6.94 -9.74 2.20
CA GLY A 110 -7.46 -9.19 3.43
C GLY A 110 -6.31 -8.58 4.24
N LYS A 111 -6.64 -7.67 5.16
CA LYS A 111 -5.65 -7.15 6.11
C LYS A 111 -4.91 -8.30 6.80
N ASP A 112 -5.62 -9.38 7.11
CA ASP A 112 -5.10 -10.58 7.77
C ASP A 112 -4.03 -11.31 6.94
N SER A 113 -4.19 -11.39 5.61
CA SER A 113 -3.18 -11.99 4.73
C SER A 113 -1.89 -11.15 4.72
N LEU A 114 -2.02 -9.82 4.70
CA LEU A 114 -0.88 -8.91 4.77
C LEU A 114 -0.17 -9.00 6.12
N ILE A 115 -0.95 -9.10 7.22
CA ILE A 115 -0.43 -9.29 8.58
C ILE A 115 0.36 -10.60 8.67
N ASN A 116 -0.18 -11.70 8.13
CA ASN A 116 0.49 -13.00 8.13
C ASN A 116 1.78 -12.98 7.28
N CYS A 117 1.78 -12.35 6.11
CA CYS A 117 2.99 -12.18 5.30
C CYS A 117 4.06 -11.35 6.04
N ALA A 118 3.65 -10.27 6.72
CA ALA A 118 4.54 -9.45 7.52
C ALA A 118 5.12 -10.26 8.71
N LYS A 119 4.29 -11.03 9.41
CA LYS A 119 4.69 -11.90 10.52
C LYS A 119 5.73 -12.93 10.08
N THR A 120 5.51 -13.61 8.95
CA THR A 120 6.47 -14.56 8.39
C THR A 120 7.81 -13.89 8.03
N SER A 121 7.78 -12.64 7.57
CA SER A 121 8.99 -11.88 7.23
C SER A 121 9.77 -11.37 8.46
N MET A 122 9.14 -11.36 9.63
CA MET A 122 9.70 -10.89 10.90
C MET A 122 10.09 -12.03 11.85
N SER A 123 9.62 -13.26 11.60
CA SER A 123 9.90 -14.44 12.42
C SER A 123 11.39 -14.73 12.59
N SER A 124 12.21 -14.39 11.59
CA SER A 124 13.67 -14.58 11.59
C SER A 124 14.47 -13.40 12.18
N LYS A 125 13.81 -12.40 12.78
CA LYS A 125 14.44 -11.16 13.28
C LYS A 125 14.26 -11.01 14.79
N LEU A 126 15.05 -10.11 15.40
CA LEU A 126 14.97 -9.76 16.83
C LEU A 126 13.59 -9.25 17.27
N ILE A 127 12.77 -8.80 16.33
CA ILE A 127 11.41 -8.29 16.55
C ILE A 127 10.32 -9.39 16.55
N HIS A 128 10.70 -10.67 16.49
CA HIS A 128 9.75 -11.80 16.42
C HIS A 128 8.86 -11.92 17.67
N THR A 129 9.37 -11.55 18.85
CA THR A 129 8.62 -11.66 20.12
C THR A 129 7.33 -10.84 20.10
N ASP A 130 7.33 -9.72 19.38
CA ASP A 130 6.20 -8.80 19.24
C ASP A 130 5.74 -8.70 17.77
N GLY A 131 5.90 -9.79 16.99
CA GLY A 131 5.63 -9.79 15.55
C GLY A 131 4.20 -9.39 15.17
N ASP A 132 3.21 -9.72 16.00
CA ASP A 132 1.81 -9.35 15.76
C ASP A 132 1.57 -7.84 15.88
N PHE A 133 2.21 -7.20 16.85
CA PHE A 133 2.12 -5.76 17.07
C PHE A 133 2.74 -4.98 15.90
N PHE A 134 3.96 -5.37 15.50
CA PHE A 134 4.65 -4.73 14.38
C PHE A 134 3.98 -5.03 13.04
N ALA A 135 3.36 -6.19 12.87
CA ALA A 135 2.68 -6.54 11.63
C ALA A 135 1.49 -5.62 11.39
N ASN A 136 0.66 -5.38 12.41
CA ASN A 136 -0.44 -4.43 12.34
C ASN A 136 0.06 -3.02 12.03
N LEU A 137 1.10 -2.57 12.74
CA LEU A 137 1.69 -1.24 12.55
C LEU A 137 2.21 -1.02 11.12
N VAL A 138 2.90 -2.01 10.55
CA VAL A 138 3.44 -1.94 9.19
C VAL A 138 2.32 -1.90 8.15
N VAL A 139 1.29 -2.74 8.31
CA VAL A 139 0.17 -2.79 7.36
C VAL A 139 -0.61 -1.47 7.37
N GLU A 140 -0.88 -0.90 8.55
CA GLU A 140 -1.53 0.40 8.67
C GLU A 140 -0.68 1.52 8.07
N ALA A 141 0.63 1.53 8.35
CA ALA A 141 1.55 2.53 7.80
C ALA A 141 1.57 2.49 6.27
N VAL A 142 1.66 1.31 5.65
CA VAL A 142 1.69 1.17 4.19
C VAL A 142 0.35 1.56 3.54
N GLN A 143 -0.77 1.21 4.18
CA GLN A 143 -2.10 1.60 3.68
C GLN A 143 -2.31 3.11 3.70
N ALA A 144 -1.76 3.83 4.70
CA ALA A 144 -1.86 5.27 4.79
C ALA A 144 -1.13 6.02 3.64
N VAL A 145 -0.10 5.43 3.05
CA VAL A 145 0.68 6.07 1.97
C VAL A 145 0.20 5.68 0.57
N LYS A 146 -1.01 5.13 0.44
CA LYS A 146 -1.56 4.77 -0.86
C LYS A 146 -1.66 6.00 -1.78
N THR A 147 -0.90 6.01 -2.87
CA THR A 147 -0.99 7.04 -3.91
C THR A 147 -1.62 6.46 -5.16
N THR A 148 -2.62 7.16 -5.70
CA THR A 148 -3.22 6.82 -7.00
C THR A 148 -2.62 7.76 -8.04
N ASN A 149 -1.90 7.22 -9.01
CA ASN A 149 -1.44 8.03 -10.14
C ASN A 149 -2.64 8.44 -11.00
N SER A 150 -2.49 9.49 -11.82
CA SER A 150 -3.55 9.98 -12.72
C SER A 150 -4.08 8.94 -13.72
N ARG A 151 -3.40 7.78 -13.86
CA ARG A 151 -3.82 6.63 -14.68
C ARG A 151 -4.58 5.54 -13.91
N GLY A 152 -4.93 5.78 -12.65
CA GLY A 152 -5.64 4.81 -11.80
C GLY A 152 -4.76 3.68 -11.23
N GLU A 153 -3.46 3.67 -11.52
CA GLU A 153 -2.51 2.73 -10.93
C GLU A 153 -2.24 3.11 -9.47
N VAL A 154 -2.43 2.13 -8.58
CA VAL A 154 -2.17 2.27 -7.14
C VAL A 154 -0.71 1.96 -6.87
N LYS A 155 0.03 2.95 -6.36
CA LYS A 155 1.43 2.78 -5.94
C LYS A 155 1.58 3.07 -4.45
N TYR A 156 2.36 2.22 -3.79
CA TYR A 156 2.73 2.37 -2.39
C TYR A 156 4.22 2.77 -2.30
N PRO A 157 4.55 4.07 -2.17
CA PRO A 157 5.92 4.51 -2.04
C PRO A 157 6.47 4.22 -0.65
N ILE A 158 7.25 3.14 -0.51
CA ILE A 158 7.87 2.71 0.76
C ILE A 158 8.78 3.82 1.36
N LYS A 159 9.43 4.60 0.49
CA LYS A 159 10.32 5.71 0.91
C LYS A 159 9.59 6.87 1.59
N SER A 160 8.28 6.96 1.45
CA SER A 160 7.48 8.02 2.06
C SER A 160 7.14 7.73 3.52
N ILE A 161 7.34 6.50 4.00
CA ILE A 161 7.22 6.16 5.42
C ILE A 161 8.54 6.54 6.10
N ASN A 162 8.51 7.57 6.94
CA ASN A 162 9.66 7.94 7.74
C ASN A 162 9.71 7.15 9.05
N ILE A 163 10.85 6.53 9.35
CA ILE A 163 11.05 5.74 10.56
C ILE A 163 12.00 6.51 11.49
N LEU A 164 11.46 7.06 12.57
CA LEU A 164 12.24 7.73 13.60
C LEU A 164 12.63 6.74 14.69
N LYS A 165 13.93 6.62 14.94
CA LYS A 165 14.48 5.80 16.02
C LYS A 165 14.78 6.69 17.21
N ALA A 166 14.02 6.55 18.27
CA ALA A 166 14.29 7.18 19.56
C ALA A 166 14.69 6.09 20.56
N HIS A 167 15.82 6.27 21.25
CA HIS A 167 16.24 5.35 22.29
C HIS A 167 15.48 5.65 23.59
N GLY A 168 14.77 4.64 24.11
CA GLY A 168 14.01 4.73 25.36
C GLY A 168 12.76 3.85 25.32
N LYS A 169 12.12 3.65 26.49
CA LYS A 169 10.88 2.86 26.66
C LYS A 169 11.01 1.40 26.17
N SER A 170 9.90 0.65 26.19
CA SER A 170 9.82 -0.71 25.63
C SER A 170 9.52 -0.69 24.14
N SER A 171 9.94 -1.73 23.40
CA SER A 171 9.64 -1.91 21.97
C SER A 171 8.14 -1.84 21.66
N LYS A 172 7.29 -2.33 22.59
CA LYS A 172 5.82 -2.28 22.49
C LYS A 172 5.23 -0.88 22.56
N GLU A 173 5.98 0.11 23.03
CA GLU A 173 5.52 1.51 23.10
C GLU A 173 5.74 2.25 21.77
N SER A 174 6.26 1.58 20.74
CA SER A 174 6.36 2.14 19.39
C SER A 174 4.96 2.35 18.81
N TYR A 175 4.61 3.56 18.41
CA TYR A 175 3.29 3.84 17.84
C TYR A 175 3.39 4.45 16.44
N LEU A 176 2.36 4.23 15.63
CA LEU A 176 2.19 4.88 14.35
C LEU A 176 1.63 6.30 14.56
N LEU A 177 2.28 7.30 14.00
CA LEU A 177 1.75 8.66 13.97
C LEU A 177 0.85 8.83 12.75
N ASN A 178 -0.39 9.30 12.94
CA ASN A 178 -1.30 9.67 11.86
C ASN A 178 -0.90 11.02 11.23
N GLY A 179 0.27 11.04 10.59
CA GLY A 179 0.89 12.21 10.01
C GLY A 179 2.34 11.94 9.64
N TYR A 180 3.04 12.99 9.21
CA TYR A 180 4.46 12.87 8.87
C TYR A 180 5.32 13.36 10.04
N ALA A 181 6.26 12.53 10.49
CA ALA A 181 7.20 12.89 11.53
C ALA A 181 8.52 13.35 10.92
N LEU A 182 9.04 14.50 11.35
CA LEU A 182 10.31 15.07 10.93
C LEU A 182 11.26 15.11 12.12
N ASN A 183 12.50 14.64 11.93
CA ASN A 183 13.56 14.80 12.92
C ASN A 183 14.21 16.19 12.74
N SER A 184 13.48 17.24 13.06
CA SER A 184 13.96 18.61 12.95
C SER A 184 13.77 19.33 14.27
N GLY A 185 14.83 20.00 14.73
CA GLY A 185 14.79 20.86 15.90
C GLY A 185 14.19 22.23 15.58
N ARG A 186 13.87 22.97 16.63
CA ARG A 186 13.47 24.37 16.53
C ARG A 186 14.70 25.23 16.21
N ALA A 187 14.55 26.23 15.34
CA ALA A 187 15.65 27.13 14.98
C ALA A 187 16.06 28.04 16.16
N ALA A 188 15.10 28.50 16.96
CA ALA A 188 15.37 29.32 18.14
C ALA A 188 14.59 28.83 19.37
N GLN A 189 15.20 28.95 20.57
CA GLN A 189 14.61 28.53 21.85
C GLN A 189 13.41 29.40 22.30
N GLY A 190 13.21 30.57 21.70
CA GLY A 190 12.03 31.42 21.94
C GLY A 190 10.75 31.01 21.19
N MET A 191 10.84 30.12 20.19
CA MET A 191 9.67 29.65 19.42
C MET A 191 8.68 28.80 20.24
N PRO A 192 7.39 28.75 19.88
CA PRO A 192 6.44 27.86 20.55
C PRO A 192 6.78 26.38 20.33
N THR A 193 6.57 25.54 21.35
CA THR A 193 6.75 24.08 21.27
C THR A 193 5.56 23.35 20.65
N ARG A 194 4.38 23.96 20.71
CA ARG A 194 3.13 23.41 20.16
C ARG A 194 2.33 24.54 19.51
N VAL A 195 1.86 24.31 18.30
CA VAL A 195 1.07 25.28 17.52
C VAL A 195 -0.20 24.59 17.01
N THR A 196 -1.35 25.11 17.39
CA THR A 196 -2.68 24.66 16.91
C THR A 196 -3.61 25.87 16.82
N PRO A 197 -4.26 26.18 15.67
CA PRO A 197 -4.16 25.55 14.34
C PRO A 197 -2.89 25.94 13.57
N ALA A 198 -2.31 25.03 12.78
CA ALA A 198 -1.06 25.28 12.04
C ALA A 198 -1.30 25.51 10.54
N ARG A 199 -0.73 26.59 9.99
CA ARG A 199 -0.56 26.91 8.58
C ARG A 199 0.92 26.75 8.23
N ILE A 200 1.22 25.66 7.52
CA ILE A 200 2.59 25.22 7.23
C ILE A 200 3.02 25.78 5.87
N ALA A 201 4.18 26.45 5.83
CA ALA A 201 4.84 26.86 4.60
C ALA A 201 6.10 26.01 4.38
N CYS A 202 6.19 25.34 3.22
CA CYS A 202 7.37 24.59 2.81
C CYS A 202 8.15 25.40 1.77
N LEU A 203 9.34 25.87 2.14
CA LEU A 203 10.21 26.73 1.33
C LEU A 203 11.45 25.96 0.88
N ASP A 204 11.88 26.17 -0.36
CA ASP A 204 13.13 25.58 -0.88
C ASP A 204 14.29 26.61 -0.99
N PHE A 205 14.05 27.83 -0.51
CA PHE A 205 15.04 28.90 -0.50
C PHE A 205 15.51 29.23 0.92
N ASN A 206 16.73 29.76 1.03
CA ASN A 206 17.34 30.16 2.29
C ASN A 206 16.82 31.54 2.76
N LEU A 207 16.78 31.71 4.08
CA LEU A 207 16.45 32.98 4.74
C LEU A 207 17.72 33.60 5.36
N GLN A 208 18.80 33.60 4.59
CA GLN A 208 20.08 34.19 4.97
C GLN A 208 20.27 35.54 4.29
N LYS A 209 21.17 36.37 4.82
CA LYS A 209 21.61 37.60 4.15
C LYS A 209 21.97 37.29 2.70
N THR A 210 21.30 37.97 1.78
CA THR A 210 21.49 37.73 0.36
C THR A 210 22.87 38.25 -0.03
N LYS A 211 23.80 37.32 -0.26
CA LYS A 211 25.09 37.64 -0.85
C LYS A 211 24.93 37.90 -2.33
N MET A 212 25.76 38.79 -2.87
CA MET A 212 25.82 39.01 -4.31
C MET A 212 26.28 37.75 -5.04
N GLN A 213 25.82 37.60 -6.28
CA GLN A 213 26.22 36.47 -7.11
C GLN A 213 27.70 36.56 -7.49
N MET A 214 28.33 35.40 -7.71
CA MET A 214 29.72 35.31 -8.16
C MET A 214 29.91 36.13 -9.45
N GLY A 215 30.82 37.09 -9.43
CA GLY A 215 31.12 37.97 -10.56
C GLY A 215 30.68 39.43 -10.39
N VAL A 216 29.90 39.76 -9.35
CA VAL A 216 29.57 41.15 -9.03
C VAL A 216 30.63 41.74 -8.10
N GLN A 217 31.41 42.71 -8.60
CA GLN A 217 32.33 43.49 -7.78
C GLN A 217 31.68 44.82 -7.40
N VAL A 218 31.60 45.08 -6.11
CA VAL A 218 31.12 46.36 -5.59
C VAL A 218 32.31 47.29 -5.43
N LEU A 219 32.49 48.23 -6.36
CA LEU A 219 33.45 49.32 -6.22
C LEU A 219 32.79 50.42 -5.39
N VAL A 220 33.32 50.66 -4.19
CA VAL A 220 32.80 51.70 -3.28
C VAL A 220 33.78 52.87 -3.28
N SER A 221 33.33 54.02 -3.74
CA SER A 221 34.13 55.27 -3.76
C SER A 221 34.01 56.04 -2.44
N ASP A 222 32.86 55.94 -1.75
CA ASP A 222 32.57 56.69 -0.52
C ASP A 222 32.28 55.76 0.68
N PRO A 223 32.88 55.99 1.86
CA PRO A 223 32.67 55.14 3.05
C PRO A 223 31.21 55.05 3.53
N ARG A 224 30.39 56.09 3.28
CA ARG A 224 28.98 56.14 3.71
C ARG A 224 28.07 55.23 2.88
N GLU A 225 28.45 54.91 1.65
CA GLU A 225 27.65 54.02 0.79
C GLU A 225 27.80 52.55 1.19
N LEU A 226 28.93 52.20 1.82
CA LEU A 226 29.17 50.86 2.37
C LEU A 226 28.07 50.43 3.36
N GLU A 227 27.65 51.33 4.24
CA GLU A 227 26.58 51.03 5.22
C GLU A 227 25.22 50.83 4.54
N LYS A 228 24.90 51.64 3.52
CA LYS A 228 23.64 51.50 2.76
C LYS A 228 23.56 50.18 2.02
N ILE A 229 24.67 49.72 1.44
CA ILE A 229 24.73 48.44 0.73
C ILE A 229 24.49 47.29 1.72
N ARG A 230 25.13 47.34 2.90
CA ARG A 230 24.92 46.33 3.96
C ARG A 230 23.48 46.33 4.48
N GLN A 231 22.85 47.51 4.61
CA GLN A 231 21.44 47.60 4.98
C GLN A 231 20.55 47.00 3.89
N ARG A 232 20.80 47.32 2.62
CA ARG A 232 20.00 46.82 1.50
C ARG A 232 20.03 45.30 1.38
N GLU A 233 21.19 44.67 1.59
CA GLU A 233 21.31 43.20 1.64
C GLU A 233 20.44 42.58 2.74
N SER A 234 20.34 43.25 3.90
CA SER A 234 19.47 42.82 4.99
C SER A 234 17.99 43.05 4.68
N ASP A 235 17.65 44.18 4.07
CA ASP A 235 16.25 44.55 3.83
C ASP A 235 15.59 43.68 2.77
N ILE A 236 16.32 43.23 1.74
CA ILE A 236 15.83 42.23 0.78
C ILE A 236 15.36 40.95 1.50
N THR A 237 16.08 40.54 2.55
CA THR A 237 15.72 39.35 3.34
C THR A 237 14.48 39.60 4.19
N LYS A 238 14.38 40.79 4.82
CA LYS A 238 13.18 41.19 5.59
C LYS A 238 11.93 41.27 4.72
N GLU A 239 12.01 41.86 3.53
CA GLU A 239 10.89 41.95 2.59
C GLU A 239 10.35 40.56 2.21
N ARG A 240 11.23 39.55 2.07
CA ARG A 240 10.82 38.16 1.83
C ARG A 240 10.11 37.55 3.03
N ILE A 241 10.64 37.76 4.23
CA ILE A 241 10.05 37.26 5.47
C ILE A 241 8.67 37.88 5.69
N GLU A 242 8.52 39.20 5.46
CA GLU A 242 7.23 39.88 5.56
C GLU A 242 6.18 39.29 4.62
N LYS A 243 6.55 38.91 3.39
CA LYS A 243 5.63 38.25 2.46
C LYS A 243 5.16 36.89 2.99
N VAL A 244 6.05 36.12 3.61
CA VAL A 244 5.71 34.84 4.26
C VAL A 244 4.80 35.06 5.46
N LEU A 245 5.07 36.09 6.28
CA LEU A 245 4.22 36.46 7.41
C LEU A 245 2.84 36.97 6.97
N LYS A 246 2.76 37.78 5.91
CA LYS A 246 1.50 38.27 5.32
C LYS A 246 0.65 37.14 4.76
N ALA A 247 1.26 36.06 4.27
CA ALA A 247 0.53 34.84 3.89
C ALA A 247 -0.10 34.12 5.09
N GLY A 248 0.27 34.50 6.32
CA GLY A 248 -0.28 33.94 7.57
C GLY A 248 0.28 32.57 7.90
N ALA A 249 1.48 32.22 7.44
CA ALA A 249 2.16 30.99 7.82
C ALA A 249 2.64 31.09 9.28
N ASN A 250 2.37 30.05 10.08
CA ASN A 250 2.80 30.00 11.48
C ASN A 250 3.86 28.91 11.75
N VAL A 251 4.04 27.97 10.83
CA VAL A 251 5.13 26.99 10.83
C VAL A 251 5.82 27.07 9.47
N VAL A 252 7.12 27.28 9.46
CA VAL A 252 7.91 27.41 8.23
C VAL A 252 8.98 26.32 8.21
N PHE A 253 8.92 25.45 7.21
CA PHE A 253 10.00 24.54 6.87
C PHE A 253 10.83 25.14 5.75
N THR A 254 12.14 25.13 5.89
CA THR A 254 13.06 25.45 4.80
C THR A 254 14.06 24.31 4.62
N THR A 255 14.39 24.02 3.37
CA THR A 255 15.44 23.04 3.03
C THR A 255 16.84 23.57 3.30
N LYS A 256 17.00 24.89 3.43
CA LYS A 256 18.30 25.56 3.59
C LYS A 256 18.39 26.28 4.94
N GLY A 257 19.59 26.70 5.30
CA GLY A 257 19.83 27.39 6.58
C GLY A 257 19.03 28.70 6.73
N ILE A 258 18.72 29.03 7.99
CA ILE A 258 18.16 30.31 8.42
C ILE A 258 19.26 31.06 9.19
N ASP A 259 19.36 32.37 9.00
CA ASP A 259 20.30 33.22 9.74
C ASP A 259 19.65 33.73 11.04
N ASP A 260 20.44 33.95 12.10
CA ASP A 260 19.93 34.35 13.42
C ASP A 260 19.25 35.73 13.38
N MET A 261 19.68 36.59 12.47
CA MET A 261 19.05 37.90 12.23
C MET A 261 17.63 37.76 11.66
N SER A 262 17.34 36.66 10.95
CA SER A 262 16.02 36.38 10.38
C SER A 262 15.08 35.70 11.38
N LEU A 263 15.59 35.25 12.53
CA LEU A 263 14.85 34.56 13.58
C LEU A 263 14.31 35.49 14.68
N LYS A 264 14.81 36.75 14.72
CA LYS A 264 14.38 37.80 15.65
C LYS A 264 13.31 38.67 15.01
#